data_AF-A0A8T3TE33-F1
#
_entry.id   AF-A0A8T3TE33-F1
#
_cell.length_a   1.000
_cell.length_b   1.000
_cell.length_c   1.000
_cell.angle_alpha   90.00
_cell.angle_beta   90.00
_cell.angle_gamma   90.00
#
_symmetry.space_group_name_H-M   'P 1'
#
loop_
_entity.id
_entity.type
_entity.pdbx_description
1 polymer ?
#
loop_
_entity_poly.entity_id
_entity_poly.type
_entity_poly.pdbx_seq_one_letter_code
_entity_poly.pdbx_strand_id
1 'polypeptide(L)' 'MRLAERVQDIGTETAFEAAARARALEATGRDVIHLEIGEPDFDTPANVREAAKRALDEGWTHYGPPLGLP' A
#
# COMPACT_ATOMS: atom_id res chain seq x y z
N MET A 1 -5.75 24.53 15.46
CA MET A 1 -6.35 24.07 14.18
C MET A 1 -7.66 23.36 14.52
N ARG A 2 -8.78 23.71 13.89
CA ARG A 2 -10.08 23.06 14.13
C ARG A 2 -10.35 22.09 12.98
N LEU A 3 -10.50 20.80 13.29
CA LEU A 3 -10.82 19.76 12.31
C LEU A 3 -12.34 19.69 12.09
N ALA A 4 -12.76 19.12 10.96
CA ALA A 4 -14.17 18.80 10.71
C ALA A 4 -14.61 17.64 11.62
N GLU A 5 -15.86 17.68 12.08
CA GLU A 5 -16.42 16.71 13.04
C GLU A 5 -16.34 15.26 12.51
N ARG A 6 -16.70 15.04 11.25
CA ARG A 6 -16.66 13.72 10.58
C ARG A 6 -15.30 13.01 10.61
N VAL A 7 -14.22 13.75 10.84
CA VAL A 7 -12.87 13.15 10.97
C VAL A 7 -12.79 12.27 12.20
N GLN A 8 -13.59 12.56 13.23
CA GLN A 8 -13.64 11.79 14.47
C GLN A 8 -14.31 10.42 14.29
N ASP A 9 -15.10 10.24 13.22
CA ASP A 9 -15.78 8.98 12.93
C ASP A 9 -14.86 7.93 12.29
N ILE A 10 -13.64 8.33 11.89
CA ILE A 10 -12.65 7.44 11.27
C ILE A 10 -11.78 6.85 12.37
N GLY A 11 -11.86 5.53 12.56
CA GLY A 11 -10.98 4.79 13.47
C GLY A 11 -9.56 4.61 12.94
N THR A 12 -8.71 3.95 13.74
CA THR A 12 -7.34 3.58 13.35
C THR A 12 -7.33 2.31 12.51
N GLU A 13 -6.38 2.21 11.57
CA GLU A 13 -6.12 0.98 10.82
C GLU A 13 -5.52 -0.11 11.71
N THR A 14 -6.24 -1.21 11.92
CA THR A 14 -5.87 -2.25 12.87
C THR A 14 -4.94 -3.31 12.29
N ALA A 15 -4.91 -3.48 10.96
CA ALA A 15 -4.04 -4.45 10.30
C ALA A 15 -2.55 -4.11 10.50
N PHE A 16 -2.17 -2.83 10.37
CA PHE A 16 -0.79 -2.40 10.61
C PHE A 16 -0.37 -2.52 12.08
N GLU A 17 -1.29 -2.31 13.02
CA GLU A 17 -1.00 -2.53 14.44
C GLU A 17 -0.73 -4.01 14.73
N ALA A 18 -1.50 -4.91 14.13
CA ALA A 18 -1.27 -6.35 14.23
C ALA A 18 0.09 -6.74 13.64
N ALA A 19 0.42 -6.22 12.45
CA ALA A 19 1.70 -6.49 11.78
C ALA A 19 2.90 -5.98 12.59
N ALA A 20 2.78 -4.80 13.20
CA ALA A 20 3.83 -4.24 14.06
C ALA A 20 4.06 -5.11 15.31
N ARG A 21 2.99 -5.62 15.93
CA ARG A 21 3.08 -6.55 17.06
C ARG A 21 3.69 -7.88 16.64
N ALA A 22 3.28 -8.44 15.49
CA ALA A 22 3.83 -9.68 14.94
C ALA A 22 5.36 -9.56 14.77
N ARG A 23 5.84 -8.50 14.11
CA ARG A 23 7.28 -8.23 13.94
C ARG A 23 8.03 -8.08 15.26
N ALA A 24 7.42 -7.48 16.28
CA ALA A 24 8.02 -7.38 17.60
C ALA A 24 8.14 -8.75 18.29
N LEU A 25 7.19 -9.67 18.06
CA LEU A 25 7.26 -11.04 18.55
C LEU A 25 8.36 -11.83 17.83
N GLU A 26 8.46 -11.70 16.50
CA GLU A 26 9.53 -12.32 15.70
C GLU A 26 10.92 -11.89 16.16
N ALA A 27 11.11 -10.59 16.46
CA ALA A 27 12.37 -10.05 16.97
C ALA A 27 12.81 -10.68 18.31
N THR A 28 11.90 -11.34 19.04
CA THR A 28 12.23 -12.11 20.25
C THR A 28 12.59 -13.57 19.97
N GLY A 29 12.73 -13.97 18.70
CA GLY A 29 13.07 -15.32 18.26
C GLY A 29 11.88 -16.27 18.13
N ARG A 30 10.65 -15.74 18.07
CA ARG A 30 9.43 -16.55 17.84
C ARG A 30 9.20 -16.75 16.35
N ASP A 31 8.72 -17.94 16.01
CA ASP A 31 8.18 -18.24 14.68
C ASP A 31 6.74 -17.72 14.58
N VAL A 32 6.45 -16.90 13.57
CA VAL A 32 5.18 -16.17 13.43
C VAL A 32 4.64 -16.37 12.02
N ILE A 33 3.35 -16.74 11.93
CA ILE A 33 2.64 -16.85 10.66
C ILE A 33 1.82 -15.56 10.48
N HIS A 34 2.11 -14.83 9.40
CA HIS A 34 1.42 -13.59 9.07
C HIS A 34 0.11 -13.87 8.33
N LEU A 35 -1.00 -13.38 8.88
CA LEU A 35 -2.36 -13.51 8.33
C LEU A 35 -3.13 -12.17 8.39
N GLU A 36 -2.42 -11.08 8.65
CA GLU A 36 -2.98 -9.76 8.93
C GLU A 36 -2.93 -8.78 7.75
N ILE A 37 -2.05 -9.01 6.77
CA ILE A 37 -1.90 -8.16 5.59
C ILE A 37 -2.55 -8.82 4.38
N GLY A 38 -3.37 -8.06 3.66
CA GLY A 38 -4.13 -8.53 2.50
C GLY A 38 -3.44 -8.31 1.14
N GLU A 39 -2.15 -7.99 1.12
CA GLU A 39 -1.39 -7.85 -0.13
C GLU A 39 -0.85 -9.21 -0.59
N PRO A 40 -0.76 -9.47 -1.91
CA PRO A 40 -0.16 -10.70 -2.40
C PRO A 40 1.34 -10.78 -2.07
N ASP A 41 1.86 -11.99 -1.94
CA ASP A 41 3.25 -12.30 -1.61
C ASP A 41 4.21 -12.26 -2.81
N PHE A 42 3.72 -11.90 -4.00
CA PHE A 42 4.50 -11.87 -5.23
C PHE A 42 4.75 -10.46 -5.74
N ASP A 43 5.89 -10.29 -6.41
CA ASP A 43 6.22 -9.04 -7.08
C ASP A 43 5.24 -8.71 -8.23
N THR A 44 5.08 -7.42 -8.49
CA THR A 44 4.38 -6.94 -9.71
C THR A 44 4.98 -7.59 -10.96
N PRO A 45 4.19 -8.19 -11.88
CA PRO A 45 4.69 -8.89 -13.06
C PRO A 45 5.64 -8.05 -13.93
N ALA A 46 6.65 -8.70 -14.51
CA ALA A 46 7.71 -8.02 -15.26
C ALA A 46 7.17 -7.18 -16.44
N ASN A 47 6.20 -7.69 -17.20
CA ASN A 47 5.59 -6.98 -18.31
C ASN A 47 4.89 -5.66 -17.87
N VAL A 48 4.32 -5.63 -16.66
CA VAL A 48 3.71 -4.43 -16.09
C VAL A 48 4.79 -3.40 -15.74
N ARG A 49 5.88 -3.85 -15.10
CA ARG A 49 7.01 -2.97 -14.76
C ARG A 49 7.66 -2.37 -16.00
N GLU A 50 7.87 -3.16 -17.06
CA GLU A 50 8.44 -2.66 -18.32
C GLU A 50 7.52 -1.69 -19.04
N ALA A 51 6.19 -1.90 -19.00
CA ALA A 51 5.24 -0.94 -19.54
C ALA A 51 5.27 0.40 -18.79
N ALA A 52 5.38 0.37 -17.45
CA ALA A 52 5.50 1.57 -16.63
C ALA A 52 6.80 2.34 -16.92
N LYS A 53 7.94 1.65 -17.05
CA LYS A 53 9.22 2.27 -17.44
C LYS A 53 9.13 2.95 -18.81
N ARG A 54 8.59 2.25 -19.80
CA ARG A 54 8.40 2.81 -21.14
C ARG A 54 7.51 4.07 -21.12
N ALA A 55 6.44 4.06 -20.33
CA ALA A 55 5.57 5.24 -20.19
C ALA A 55 6.33 6.45 -19.60
N LEU A 56 7.25 6.21 -18.66
CA LEU A 56 8.14 7.26 -18.14
C LEU A 56 9.08 7.79 -19.23
N ASP A 57 9.72 6.88 -19.98
CA ASP A 57 10.64 7.24 -21.07
C ASP A 57 9.94 8.01 -22.21
N GLU A 58 8.67 7.71 -22.46
CA GLU A 58 7.82 8.39 -23.45
C GLU A 58 7.20 9.70 -22.94
N GLY A 59 7.44 10.08 -21.68
CA GLY A 59 7.00 11.36 -21.13
C GLY A 59 5.53 11.40 -20.65
N TRP A 60 4.93 10.25 -20.31
CA TRP A 60 3.58 10.17 -19.73
C TRP A 60 3.56 10.64 -18.26
N THR A 61 3.93 11.90 -18.01
CA THR A 61 4.19 12.46 -16.67
C THR A 61 3.31 13.65 -16.32
N HIS A 62 2.31 13.95 -17.14
CA HIS A 62 1.45 15.13 -17.00
C HIS A 62 0.00 14.76 -16.72
N TYR A 63 -0.82 15.76 -16.42
CA TYR A 63 -2.23 15.57 -16.12
C TYR A 63 -2.95 14.80 -17.24
N GLY A 64 -3.66 13.75 -16.83
CA GLY A 64 -4.60 13.03 -17.68
C GLY A 64 -6.04 13.54 -17.51
N PRO A 65 -6.98 12.96 -18.26
CA PRO A 65 -8.40 13.23 -18.08
C PRO A 65 -8.87 12.87 -16.65
N PRO A 66 -9.90 13.56 -16.12
CA PRO A 66 -10.41 13.28 -14.76
C PRO A 66 -10.89 11.84 -14.54
N LEU A 67 -11.30 11.15 -15.60
CA LEU A 67 -11.80 9.77 -15.56
C LEU A 67 -10.72 8.72 -15.82
N GLY A 68 -9.46 9.13 -16.04
CA GLY A 68 -8.38 8.25 -16.46
C GLY A 68 -8.17 8.23 -17.98
N LEU A 69 -7.09 7.56 -18.40
CA LEU A 69 -6.80 7.31 -19.81
C LEU A 69 -7.72 6.20 -20.35
N PRO A 70 -8.07 6.20 -21.66
CA PRO A 70 -8.92 5.18 -22.28
C PRO A 70 -8.41 3.75 -22.14
#